data_AF-A0A7V5FHZ8-F1
#
_entry.id   AF-A0A7V5FHZ8-F1
#
_cell.length_a   1.000
_cell.length_b   1.000
_cell.length_c   1.000
_cell.angle_alpha   90.00
_cell.angle_beta   90.00
_cell.angle_gamma   90.00
#
_symmetry.space_group_name_H-M   'P 1'
#
loop_
_entity.id
_entity.type
_entity.pdbx_description
1 polymer ?
#
loop_
_entity_poly.entity_id
_entity_poly.type
_entity_poly.pdbx_seq_one_letter_code
_entity_poly.pdbx_strand_id
1 'polypeptide(L)'
;MEDQEHGPGVGTESAAGGEYKLLPHVNSPADLRKLTIPELNQLAREIRQFLIDSVSRTGGHLGPGLGAVEIAIAVHYVFDTPRDRVIWDVGHQAYPHKILTGRRD
;
A
#
# COMPACT_ATOMS: atom_id res chain seq x y z
N MET A 1 -5.16 8.62 53.20
CA MET A 1 -6.55 8.32 52.82
C MET A 1 -7.17 9.66 52.51
N GLU A 2 -7.17 10.18 51.30
CA GLU A 2 -6.84 9.66 49.96
C GLU A 2 -6.14 10.79 49.21
N ASP A 3 -4.93 10.54 48.70
CA ASP A 3 -4.34 11.33 47.62
C ASP A 3 -4.90 10.77 46.31
N GLN A 4 -5.63 11.59 45.56
CA GLN A 4 -6.12 11.19 44.24
C GLN A 4 -5.84 12.33 43.23
N GLU A 5 -4.57 12.49 42.90
CA GLU A 5 -4.18 12.99 41.58
C GLU A 5 -4.40 11.86 40.56
N HIS A 6 -5.38 12.04 39.68
CA HIS A 6 -5.40 11.39 38.38
C HIS A 6 -5.88 12.43 37.37
N GLY A 7 -4.92 13.05 36.69
CA GLY A 7 -5.19 13.93 35.55
C GLY A 7 -5.97 13.19 34.46
N PRO A 8 -6.66 13.92 33.57
CA PRO A 8 -7.28 13.29 32.41
C PRO A 8 -6.16 12.70 31.56
N GLY A 9 -6.04 11.38 31.59
CA GLY A 9 -5.23 10.63 30.66
C GLY A 9 -5.60 11.08 29.27
N VAL A 10 -4.66 11.75 28.59
CA VAL A 10 -4.75 12.06 27.18
C VAL A 10 -4.87 10.70 26.50
N GLY A 11 -6.11 10.33 26.18
CA GLY A 11 -6.40 9.22 25.31
C GLY A 11 -5.64 9.47 24.03
N THR A 12 -4.59 8.71 23.81
CA THR A 12 -3.95 8.56 22.52
C THR A 12 -5.03 7.99 21.60
N GLU A 13 -5.76 8.88 20.91
CA GLU A 13 -6.60 8.51 19.81
C GLU A 13 -5.71 7.77 18.80
N SER A 14 -5.98 6.48 18.66
CA SER A 14 -5.37 5.64 17.63
C SER A 14 -5.77 6.19 16.26
N ALA A 15 -4.89 6.99 15.67
CA ALA A 15 -5.00 7.45 14.28
C ALA A 15 -4.67 6.32 13.29
N ALA A 16 -5.37 5.18 13.38
CA ALA A 16 -5.09 4.02 12.54
C ALA A 16 -6.34 3.16 12.24
N GLY A 17 -7.49 3.80 12.00
CA GLY A 17 -8.77 3.12 11.83
C GLY A 17 -9.53 3.38 10.52
N GLY A 18 -8.95 4.07 9.53
CA GLY A 18 -9.72 4.48 8.34
C GLY A 18 -8.99 4.75 7.01
N GLU A 19 -7.66 4.66 6.92
CA GLU A 19 -6.93 5.20 5.75
C GLU A 19 -6.88 4.32 4.50
N TYR A 20 -7.13 3.01 4.60
CA TYR A 20 -6.97 2.09 3.47
C TYR A 20 -8.13 1.10 3.37
N LYS A 21 -9.01 1.27 2.37
CA LYS A 21 -10.22 0.44 2.22
C LYS A 21 -10.01 -0.80 1.35
N LEU A 22 -9.13 -0.73 0.36
CA LEU A 22 -8.89 -1.81 -0.61
C LEU A 22 -7.52 -2.45 -0.42
N LEU A 23 -6.49 -1.63 -0.16
CA LEU A 23 -5.11 -2.09 -0.04
C LEU A 23 -4.91 -3.25 0.96
N PRO A 24 -5.55 -3.29 2.15
CA PRO A 24 -5.40 -4.41 3.09
C PRO A 24 -5.87 -5.75 2.53
N HIS A 25 -6.78 -5.73 1.55
CA HIS A 25 -7.42 -6.91 0.98
C HIS A 25 -6.75 -7.41 -0.32
N VAL A 26 -5.77 -6.67 -0.86
CA VAL A 26 -5.03 -7.06 -2.07
C VAL A 26 -3.67 -7.62 -1.68
N ASN A 27 -3.58 -8.95 -1.59
CA ASN A 27 -2.34 -9.66 -1.23
C ASN A 27 -1.80 -10.54 -2.38
N SER A 28 -2.52 -10.59 -3.51
CA SER A 28 -2.14 -11.35 -4.68
C SER A 28 -2.70 -10.74 -5.97
N PRO A 29 -2.13 -11.06 -7.15
CA PRO A 29 -2.72 -10.72 -8.44
C PRO A 29 -4.14 -11.25 -8.63
N ALA A 30 -4.47 -12.39 -8.00
CA ALA A 30 -5.82 -12.95 -8.05
C ALA A 30 -6.84 -12.09 -7.29
N ASP A 31 -6.44 -11.44 -6.19
CA ASP A 31 -7.30 -10.49 -5.47
C ASP A 31 -7.49 -9.20 -6.25
N LEU A 32 -6.41 -8.72 -6.89
CA LEU A 32 -6.44 -7.55 -7.76
C LEU A 32 -7.46 -7.73 -8.91
N ARG A 33 -7.51 -8.91 -9.53
CA ARG A 33 -8.42 -9.23 -10.64
C ARG A 33 -9.90 -9.27 -10.26
N LYS A 34 -10.23 -9.33 -8.97
CA LYS A 34 -11.62 -9.27 -8.48
C LYS A 34 -12.17 -7.83 -8.44
N LEU A 35 -11.30 -6.84 -8.52
CA LEU A 35 -11.68 -5.43 -8.45
C LEU A 35 -12.21 -4.90 -9.78
N THR A 36 -13.17 -3.99 -9.69
CA THR A 36 -13.66 -3.19 -10.82
C THR A 36 -12.68 -2.08 -11.17
N ILE A 37 -12.77 -1.52 -12.39
CA ILE A 37 -11.89 -0.41 -12.81
C ILE A 37 -11.93 0.81 -11.84
N PRO A 38 -13.09 1.26 -11.33
CA PRO A 38 -13.13 2.32 -10.32
C PRO A 38 -12.40 1.94 -9.01
N GLU A 39 -12.49 0.68 -8.59
CA GLU A 39 -11.77 0.17 -7.42
C GLU A 39 -10.26 0.09 -7.67
N LEU A 40 -9.81 -0.25 -8.89
CA LEU A 40 -8.39 -0.18 -9.25
C LEU A 40 -7.85 1.26 -9.14
N ASN A 41 -8.63 2.26 -9.57
CA ASN A 41 -8.26 3.67 -9.41
C ASN A 41 -8.18 4.08 -7.94
N GLN A 42 -9.07 3.56 -7.09
CA GLN A 42 -9.01 3.77 -5.64
C GLN A 42 -7.78 3.09 -5.04
N LEU A 43 -7.51 1.84 -5.41
CA LEU A 43 -6.33 1.10 -4.97
C LEU A 43 -5.03 1.83 -5.36
N ALA A 44 -4.96 2.40 -6.56
CA ALA A 44 -3.80 3.20 -6.98
C ALA A 44 -3.57 4.41 -6.07
N ARG A 45 -4.65 5.10 -5.65
CA ARG A 45 -4.54 6.20 -4.66
C ARG A 45 -4.03 5.69 -3.32
N GLU A 46 -4.56 4.58 -2.83
CA GLU A 46 -4.17 3.99 -1.56
C GLU A 46 -2.70 3.52 -1.58
N ILE A 47 -2.23 2.90 -2.66
CA ILE A 47 -0.82 2.52 -2.81
C ILE A 47 0.08 3.75 -2.82
N ARG A 48 -0.31 4.83 -3.51
CA ARG A 48 0.47 6.08 -3.50
C ARG A 48 0.55 6.70 -2.11
N GLN A 49 -0.55 6.73 -1.36
CA GLN A 49 -0.54 7.22 0.02
C GLN A 49 0.35 6.35 0.92
N PHE A 50 0.22 5.02 0.82
CA PHE A 50 1.06 4.08 1.58
C PHE A 50 2.56 4.26 1.30
N LEU A 51 2.93 4.49 0.04
CA LEU A 51 4.29 4.80 -0.36
C LEU A 51 4.80 6.09 0.29
N ILE A 52 3.99 7.15 0.28
CA ILE A 52 4.34 8.45 0.90
C ILE A 52 4.54 8.29 2.41
N ASP A 53 3.61 7.63 3.09
CA ASP A 53 3.65 7.43 4.54
C ASP A 53 4.86 6.59 4.96
N SER A 54 5.14 5.50 4.23
CA SER A 54 6.26 4.60 4.49
C SER A 54 7.61 5.31 4.42
N VAL A 55 7.75 6.24 3.48
CA VAL A 55 9.02 6.95 3.30
C VAL A 55 9.13 8.21 4.15
N SER A 56 8.01 8.86 4.49
CA SER A 56 8.01 9.93 5.49
C SER A 56 8.57 9.45 6.84
N ARG A 57 8.48 8.15 7.13
CA ARG A 57 9.01 7.54 8.36
C ARG A 57 10.48 7.09 8.25
N THR A 58 10.95 6.73 7.05
CA THR A 58 12.24 6.04 6.85
C THR A 58 13.32 6.90 6.19
N GLY A 59 12.96 7.95 5.44
CA GLY A 59 13.90 8.82 4.71
C GLY A 59 14.61 8.08 3.57
N GLY A 60 14.22 8.32 2.31
CA GLY A 60 14.79 7.60 1.15
C GLY A 60 14.28 8.04 -0.23
N HIS A 61 14.77 7.40 -1.30
CA HIS A 61 14.43 7.72 -2.69
C HIS A 61 13.03 7.23 -3.12
N LEU A 62 12.07 8.16 -3.14
CA LEU A 62 10.63 7.98 -3.40
C LEU A 62 10.19 8.13 -4.86
N GLY A 63 10.94 8.87 -5.67
CA GLY A 63 10.47 9.33 -6.97
C GLY A 63 10.04 8.21 -7.95
N PRO A 64 10.79 7.11 -8.07
CA PRO A 64 10.51 6.10 -9.10
C PRO A 64 9.28 5.23 -8.81
N GLY A 65 8.97 4.96 -7.54
CA GLY A 65 7.88 4.05 -7.16
C GLY A 65 6.49 4.61 -7.39
N LEU A 66 6.32 5.95 -7.28
CA LEU A 66 5.03 6.62 -7.46
C LEU A 66 4.55 6.63 -8.92
N GLY A 67 5.47 6.77 -9.88
CA GLY A 67 5.14 6.75 -11.31
C GLY A 67 4.87 5.35 -11.86
N ALA A 68 5.19 4.30 -11.10
CA ALA A 68 5.03 2.91 -11.52
C ALA A 68 3.75 2.23 -10.99
N VAL A 69 2.93 2.94 -10.19
CA VAL A 69 1.76 2.34 -9.51
C VAL A 69 0.72 1.83 -10.51
N GLU A 70 0.30 2.67 -11.45
CA GLU A 70 -0.74 2.33 -12.41
C GLU A 70 -0.30 1.22 -13.36
N ILE A 71 0.95 1.25 -13.82
CA ILE A 71 1.48 0.21 -14.71
C ILE A 71 1.63 -1.12 -13.96
N ALA A 72 2.04 -1.12 -12.69
CA ALA A 72 2.10 -2.34 -11.89
C ALA A 72 0.71 -2.96 -11.69
N ILE A 73 -0.30 -2.14 -11.40
CA ILE A 73 -1.69 -2.58 -11.31
C ILE A 73 -2.15 -3.16 -12.64
N ALA A 74 -1.98 -2.43 -13.75
CA ALA A 74 -2.43 -2.86 -15.07
C ALA A 74 -1.77 -4.19 -15.48
N VAL A 75 -0.47 -4.34 -15.24
CA VAL A 75 0.27 -5.56 -15.54
C VAL A 75 -0.28 -6.75 -14.74
N HIS A 76 -0.47 -6.63 -13.43
CA HIS A 76 -0.99 -7.73 -12.62
C HIS A 76 -2.48 -8.00 -12.81
N TYR A 77 -3.23 -7.02 -13.32
CA TYR A 77 -4.63 -7.16 -13.67
C TYR A 77 -4.81 -7.92 -14.99
N VAL A 78 -3.99 -7.63 -15.99
CA VAL A 78 -4.10 -8.20 -17.35
C VAL A 78 -3.34 -9.53 -17.49
N PHE A 79 -2.13 -9.62 -16.94
CA PHE A 79 -1.28 -10.82 -17.05
C PHE A 79 -1.51 -11.79 -15.90
N ASP A 80 -1.38 -13.09 -16.18
CA ASP A 80 -1.53 -14.13 -15.17
C ASP A 80 -0.21 -14.42 -14.47
N THR A 81 0.29 -13.46 -13.68
CA THR A 81 1.48 -13.68 -12.85
C THR A 81 1.15 -14.60 -11.68
N PRO A 82 1.99 -15.61 -11.34
CA PRO A 82 3.39 -15.78 -11.76
C PRO A 82 3.60 -16.69 -12.99
N ARG A 83 2.54 -17.20 -13.63
CA ARG A 83 2.66 -18.00 -14.86
C ARG A 83 3.28 -17.17 -15.98
N ASP A 84 2.78 -15.96 -16.17
CA ASP A 84 3.40 -14.95 -17.03
C ASP A 84 4.56 -14.28 -16.28
N ARG A 85 5.72 -14.22 -16.92
CA ARG A 85 6.93 -13.62 -16.33
C ARG A 85 6.97 -12.13 -16.60
N VAL A 86 6.97 -11.33 -15.53
CA VAL A 86 7.14 -9.88 -15.58
C VAL A 86 8.51 -9.54 -15.04
N ILE A 87 9.29 -8.76 -15.80
CA ILE A 87 10.62 -8.30 -15.41
C ILE A 87 10.53 -6.78 -15.22
N TRP A 88 10.89 -6.33 -14.02
CA TRP A 88 11.07 -4.91 -13.71
C TRP A 88 12.57 -4.60 -13.84
N ASP A 89 12.95 -3.93 -14.92
CA ASP A 89 14.32 -3.44 -15.09
C ASP A 89 14.58 -2.37 -14.01
N VAL A 90 15.73 -2.44 -13.33
CA VAL A 90 16.12 -1.68 -12.12
C VAL A 90 15.14 -1.85 -10.93
N GLY A 91 15.65 -2.36 -9.80
CA GLY A 91 14.80 -2.85 -8.69
C GLY A 91 14.06 -1.79 -7.86
N HIS A 92 14.44 -0.51 -7.94
CA HIS A 92 13.89 0.54 -7.06
C HIS A 92 12.44 0.95 -7.41
N GLN A 93 12.00 0.77 -8.66
CA GLN A 93 10.62 1.00 -9.10
C GLN A 93 9.68 -0.17 -8.86
N ALA A 94 10.19 -1.34 -8.45
CA ALA A 94 9.37 -2.54 -8.27
C ALA A 94 8.60 -2.58 -6.93
N TYR A 95 8.55 -1.48 -6.17
CA TYR A 95 7.89 -1.47 -4.88
C TYR A 95 6.36 -1.69 -4.97
N PRO A 96 5.62 -1.06 -5.92
CA PRO A 96 4.22 -1.41 -6.17
C PRO A 96 4.02 -2.88 -6.53
N HIS A 97 4.94 -3.48 -7.29
CA HIS A 97 4.91 -4.91 -7.60
C HIS A 97 5.06 -5.77 -6.33
N LYS A 98 5.97 -5.43 -5.41
CA LYS A 98 6.12 -6.13 -4.13
C LYS A 98 4.83 -6.07 -3.30
N ILE A 99 4.21 -4.89 -3.21
CA ILE A 99 2.93 -4.69 -2.50
C ILE A 99 1.84 -5.60 -3.08
N LEU A 100 1.65 -5.58 -4.40
CA LEU A 100 0.61 -6.36 -5.09
C LEU A 100 0.84 -7.88 -5.08
N THR A 101 2.04 -8.32 -4.69
CA THR A 101 2.43 -9.75 -4.63
C THR A 101 2.65 -10.25 -3.21
N GLY A 102 2.04 -9.59 -2.22
CA GLY A 102 2.01 -10.06 -0.84
C GLY A 102 3.30 -9.84 -0.05
N ARG A 103 4.21 -9.00 -0.57
CA ARG A 103 5.48 -8.61 0.08
C ARG A 103 5.41 -7.14 0.50
N ARG A 104 4.34 -6.80 1.21
CA ARG A 104 4.07 -5.48 1.79
C ARG A 104 4.62 -5.46 3.21
N ASP A 105 5.94 -5.38 3.33
CA ASP A 105 6.69 -5.28 4.60
C ASP A 105 7.65 -4.08 4.54
#